data_AF-A0A563W2U4-F1
#
_entry.id   AF-A0A563W2U4-F1
#
_cell.length_a   1.000
_cell.length_b   1.000
_cell.length_c   1.000
_cell.angle_alpha   90.00
_cell.angle_beta   90.00
_cell.angle_gamma   90.00
#
_symmetry.space_group_name_H-M   'P 1'
#
loop_
_entity.id
_entity.type
_entity.pdbx_description
1 polymer ?
#
loop_
_entity_poly.entity_id
_entity_poly.type
_entity_poly.pdbx_seq_one_letter_code
_entity_poly.pdbx_strand_id
1 'polypeptide(L)'
;MKRKRNIQGKFTLKNHDYRQVRSLRLTESTWKKLGRASEYRDMTRADLLENLVQQNKEIFSDSPAIESANSQKFGSIAKKSFNTDELNFLAEKVLQELRLGKQASNYKLVKKSLKRLIELILVSPK
;
A
#
# COMPACT_ATOMS: atom_id res chain seq x y z
N MET A 1 -22.98 -30.72 -21.14
CA MET A 1 -23.54 -29.57 -20.38
C MET A 1 -24.34 -28.67 -21.36
N LYS A 2 -25.68 -28.71 -21.35
CA LYS A 2 -26.53 -27.97 -22.31
C LYS A 2 -26.72 -26.51 -21.83
N ARG A 3 -26.32 -25.52 -22.63
CA ARG A 3 -26.49 -24.08 -22.30
C ARG A 3 -27.95 -23.66 -22.50
N LYS A 4 -28.56 -23.03 -21.49
CA LYS A 4 -29.92 -22.46 -21.60
C LYS A 4 -29.92 -21.27 -22.57
N ARG A 5 -30.98 -21.14 -23.36
CA ARG A 5 -31.19 -20.06 -24.33
C ARG A 5 -32.25 -19.09 -23.79
N ASN A 6 -32.16 -17.83 -24.22
CA ASN A 6 -33.14 -16.77 -24.01
C ASN A 6 -34.41 -17.07 -24.84
N ILE A 7 -35.55 -16.48 -24.47
CA ILE A 7 -36.81 -16.46 -25.25
C ILE A 7 -36.66 -16.08 -26.74
N GLN A 8 -35.57 -15.40 -27.13
CA GLN A 8 -35.21 -15.08 -28.52
C GLN A 8 -34.24 -16.09 -29.16
N GLY A 9 -33.98 -17.24 -28.53
CA GLY A 9 -33.05 -18.26 -29.01
C GLY A 9 -31.56 -17.92 -28.88
N LYS A 10 -31.22 -16.74 -28.35
CA LYS A 10 -29.83 -16.31 -28.09
C LYS A 10 -29.26 -16.97 -26.84
N PHE A 11 -27.95 -17.17 -26.77
CA PHE A 11 -27.31 -17.65 -25.55
C PHE A 11 -27.48 -16.62 -24.43
N THR A 12 -28.01 -17.03 -23.27
CA THR A 12 -28.11 -16.15 -22.10
C THR A 12 -26.71 -15.86 -21.55
N LEU A 13 -26.45 -14.59 -21.22
CA LEU A 13 -25.23 -14.22 -20.50
C LEU A 13 -25.15 -15.02 -19.19
N LYS A 14 -23.97 -15.56 -18.88
CA LYS A 14 -23.75 -16.35 -17.66
C LYS A 14 -23.72 -15.50 -16.38
N ASN A 15 -23.48 -14.20 -16.50
CA ASN A 15 -23.45 -13.22 -15.42
C ASN A 15 -24.07 -11.91 -15.90
N HIS A 16 -24.64 -11.13 -14.98
CA HIS A 16 -25.20 -9.79 -15.26
C HIS A 16 -24.13 -8.68 -15.28
N ASP A 17 -22.88 -9.01 -15.00
CA ASP A 17 -21.75 -8.06 -15.01
C ASP A 17 -21.20 -7.84 -16.41
N TYR A 18 -21.70 -6.82 -17.09
CA TYR A 18 -20.95 -6.19 -18.17
C TYR A 18 -19.77 -5.43 -17.57
N ARG A 19 -18.65 -6.12 -17.31
CA ARG A 19 -17.40 -5.43 -16.95
C ARG A 19 -16.85 -4.69 -18.16
N GLN A 20 -16.51 -3.42 -17.98
CA GLN A 20 -15.91 -2.63 -19.04
C GLN A 20 -14.48 -3.12 -19.30
N VAL A 21 -14.23 -3.64 -20.51
CA VAL A 21 -12.90 -4.13 -20.89
C VAL A 21 -12.05 -2.95 -21.36
N ARG A 22 -10.87 -2.81 -20.76
CA ARG A 22 -9.84 -1.84 -21.16
C ARG A 22 -8.53 -2.55 -21.45
N SER A 23 -7.75 -2.01 -22.38
CA SER A 23 -6.41 -2.50 -22.68
C SER A 23 -5.36 -1.63 -22.00
N LEU A 24 -4.37 -2.26 -21.36
CA LEU A 24 -3.23 -1.59 -20.72
C LEU A 24 -1.93 -2.13 -21.33
N ARG A 25 -0.99 -1.23 -21.64
CA ARG A 25 0.34 -1.62 -22.11
C ARG A 25 1.33 -1.64 -20.95
N LEU A 26 2.06 -2.72 -20.84
CA LEU A 26 3.03 -2.95 -19.76
C LEU A 26 4.31 -3.54 -20.35
N THR A 27 5.44 -3.35 -19.67
CA THR A 27 6.67 -4.07 -20.00
C THR A 27 6.54 -5.54 -19.57
N GLU A 28 7.28 -6.43 -20.23
CA GLU A 28 7.27 -7.87 -19.94
C GLU A 28 7.61 -8.16 -18.47
N SER A 29 8.59 -7.44 -17.92
CA SER A 29 8.98 -7.57 -16.51
C SER A 29 7.85 -7.21 -15.55
N THR A 30 7.09 -6.17 -15.87
CA THR A 30 5.99 -5.69 -15.03
C THR A 30 4.79 -6.62 -15.13
N TRP A 31 4.48 -7.14 -16.32
CA TRP A 31 3.45 -8.14 -16.53
C TRP A 31 3.70 -9.43 -15.74
N LYS A 32 4.95 -9.92 -15.74
CA LYS A 32 5.35 -11.07 -14.93
C LYS A 32 5.19 -10.83 -13.43
N LYS A 33 5.65 -9.67 -12.93
CA LYS A 33 5.49 -9.31 -11.51
C LYS A 33 4.02 -9.21 -11.11
N LEU A 34 3.19 -8.62 -11.97
CA LEU A 34 1.74 -8.51 -11.75
C LEU A 34 1.09 -9.90 -11.66
N GLY A 35 1.49 -10.83 -12.52
CA GLY A 35 1.02 -12.22 -12.47
C GLY A 35 1.35 -12.91 -11.15
N ARG A 36 2.60 -12.83 -10.69
CA ARG A 36 2.99 -13.42 -9.40
C ARG A 36 2.23 -12.79 -8.23
N ALA A 37 2.04 -11.47 -8.25
CA ALA A 37 1.30 -10.76 -7.21
C ALA A 37 -0.18 -11.16 -7.18
N SER A 38 -0.80 -11.41 -8.35
CA SER A 38 -2.19 -11.86 -8.43
C SER A 38 -2.34 -13.31 -7.96
N GLU A 39 -1.38 -14.17 -8.31
CA GLU A 39 -1.32 -15.58 -7.87
C GLU A 39 -1.16 -15.68 -6.35
N TYR A 40 -0.29 -14.87 -5.74
CA TYR A 40 -0.12 -14.83 -4.27
C TYR A 40 -1.42 -14.45 -3.53
N ARG A 41 -2.36 -13.79 -4.21
CA ARG A 41 -3.61 -13.30 -3.63
C ARG A 41 -4.85 -14.06 -4.13
N ASP A 42 -4.66 -15.17 -4.85
CA ASP A 42 -5.73 -16.00 -5.43
C ASP A 42 -6.79 -15.19 -6.20
N MET A 43 -6.37 -14.12 -6.88
CA MET A 43 -7.27 -13.23 -7.64
C MET A 43 -6.78 -13.03 -9.07
N THR A 44 -7.65 -12.52 -9.94
CA THR A 44 -7.22 -12.22 -11.31
C THR A 44 -6.33 -10.97 -11.35
N ARG A 45 -5.46 -10.89 -12.37
CA ARG A 45 -4.65 -9.67 -12.62
C ARG A 45 -5.53 -8.41 -12.73
N ALA A 46 -6.74 -8.54 -13.27
CA ALA A 46 -7.68 -7.44 -13.40
C ALA A 46 -8.24 -7.01 -12.03
N ASP A 47 -8.68 -7.96 -11.20
CA ASP A 47 -9.19 -7.66 -9.85
C ASP A 47 -8.11 -7.02 -8.96
N LEU A 48 -6.86 -7.48 -9.11
CA LEU A 48 -5.73 -6.89 -8.41
C LEU A 48 -5.55 -5.40 -8.79
N LEU A 49 -5.67 -5.07 -10.07
CA LEU A 49 -5.56 -3.69 -10.55
C LEU A 49 -6.74 -2.84 -10.09
N GLU A 50 -7.96 -3.36 -10.13
CA GLU A 50 -9.16 -2.67 -9.62
C GLU A 50 -9.02 -2.36 -8.12
N ASN A 51 -8.58 -3.35 -7.33
CA ASN A 51 -8.31 -3.16 -5.90
C ASN A 51 -7.23 -2.11 -5.66
N LEU A 52 -6.16 -2.11 -6.47
CA LEU A 52 -5.08 -1.13 -6.34
C LEU A 52 -5.59 0.28 -6.63
N VAL A 53 -6.35 0.47 -7.70
CA VAL A 53 -6.94 1.78 -8.03
C VAL A 53 -7.89 2.23 -6.94
N GLN A 54 -8.74 1.33 -6.43
CA GLN A 54 -9.69 1.64 -5.35
C GLN A 54 -8.98 2.04 -4.05
N GLN A 55 -7.90 1.36 -3.69
CA GLN A 55 -7.07 1.69 -2.52
C GLN A 55 -6.36 3.04 -2.66
N ASN A 56 -6.02 3.42 -3.90
CA ASN A 56 -5.30 4.65 -4.21
C ASN A 56 -6.22 5.71 -4.81
N LYS A 57 -7.54 5.62 -4.56
CA LYS A 57 -8.53 6.53 -5.16
C LYS A 57 -8.25 8.00 -4.83
N GLU A 58 -7.73 8.28 -3.64
CA GLU A 58 -7.30 9.62 -3.22
C GLU A 58 -6.13 10.18 -4.05
N ILE A 59 -5.29 9.30 -4.62
CA ILE A 59 -4.15 9.68 -5.46
C ILE A 59 -4.61 9.96 -6.89
N PHE A 60 -5.62 9.21 -7.36
CA PHE A 60 -6.15 9.28 -8.73
C PHE A 60 -7.43 10.12 -8.85
N SER A 61 -7.82 10.83 -7.79
CA SER A 61 -8.97 11.73 -7.84
C SER A 61 -8.55 13.02 -8.53
N ASP A 62 -8.51 12.98 -9.86
CA ASP A 62 -8.40 14.16 -10.70
C ASP A 62 -9.68 15.00 -10.54
N SER A 63 -9.70 15.88 -9.55
CA SER A 63 -10.51 17.10 -9.66
C SER A 63 -9.82 18.00 -10.68
N PRO A 64 -10.52 18.53 -11.70
CA PRO A 64 -9.90 19.41 -12.66
C PRO A 64 -9.78 20.82 -12.04
N ALA A 65 -8.74 21.04 -11.24
CA ALA A 65 -8.34 22.38 -10.83
C ALA A 65 -6.85 22.43 -10.42
N ILE A 66 -6.01 22.73 -11.42
CA ILE A 66 -4.86 23.65 -11.39
C ILE A 66 -3.86 23.49 -10.24
N GLU A 67 -2.70 22.93 -10.62
CA GLU A 67 -1.33 23.24 -10.20
C GLU A 67 -1.13 24.19 -9.00
N SER A 68 -0.49 23.69 -7.94
CA SER A 68 0.71 24.32 -7.40
C SER A 68 1.37 23.44 -6.33
N ALA A 69 2.66 23.19 -6.55
CA ALA A 69 3.68 22.90 -5.55
C ALA A 69 3.34 21.84 -4.48
N ASN A 70 3.88 20.63 -4.64
CA ASN A 70 5.07 20.24 -3.87
C ASN A 70 5.37 18.76 -4.08
N SER A 71 6.57 18.48 -4.61
CA SER A 71 7.28 17.24 -4.32
C SER A 71 7.37 17.08 -2.80
N GLN A 72 6.55 16.23 -2.19
CA GLN A 72 6.86 15.65 -0.88
C GLN A 72 5.95 14.47 -0.50
N LYS A 73 6.64 13.36 -0.18
CA LYS A 73 6.31 12.36 0.86
C LYS A 73 5.41 11.18 0.47
N PHE A 74 6.10 10.06 0.21
CA PHE A 74 6.01 8.82 0.98
C PHE A 74 4.68 8.55 1.73
N GLY A 75 4.00 7.49 1.32
CA GLY A 75 3.33 6.51 2.19
C GLY A 75 2.47 7.06 3.32
N SER A 76 1.23 7.40 3.04
CA SER A 76 0.18 7.55 4.04
C SER A 76 -0.38 6.16 4.43
N ILE A 77 0.38 5.45 5.28
CA ILE A 77 -0.27 4.65 6.31
C ILE A 77 -1.14 5.63 7.11
N ALA A 78 -2.37 5.20 7.39
CA ALA A 78 -3.40 5.87 8.18
C ALA A 78 -2.89 6.98 9.13
N LYS A 79 -3.64 8.08 9.24
CA LYS A 79 -3.49 9.13 10.26
C LYS A 79 -3.51 8.49 11.67
N LYS A 80 -2.38 7.94 12.10
CA LYS A 80 -2.16 7.45 13.45
C LYS A 80 -1.57 8.64 14.19
N SER A 81 -2.33 9.20 15.13
CA SER A 81 -1.72 9.97 16.20
C SER A 81 -0.62 9.10 16.78
N PHE A 82 0.64 9.47 16.58
CA PHE A 82 1.75 8.67 17.07
C PHE A 82 1.68 8.68 18.60
N ASN A 83 1.33 7.53 19.18
CA ASN A 83 1.34 7.37 20.62
C ASN A 83 2.80 7.25 21.06
N THR A 84 3.21 8.08 22.01
CA THR A 84 4.58 8.13 22.55
C THR A 84 5.01 6.77 23.08
N ASP A 85 4.08 6.01 23.64
CA ASP A 85 4.36 4.72 24.27
C ASP A 85 4.66 3.63 23.24
N GLU A 86 3.95 3.64 22.11
CA GLU A 86 4.23 2.73 20.99
C GLU A 86 5.61 3.00 20.39
N LEU A 87 5.97 4.28 20.22
CA LEU A 87 7.27 4.70 19.68
C LEU A 87 8.42 4.25 20.61
N ASN A 88 8.24 4.40 21.92
CA ASN A 88 9.21 3.93 22.91
C ASN A 88 9.33 2.41 22.92
N PHE A 89 8.21 1.69 22.80
CA PHE A 89 8.23 0.22 22.70
C PHE A 89 9.01 -0.27 21.48
N LEU A 90 8.80 0.36 20.31
CA LEU A 90 9.55 0.04 19.10
C LEU A 90 11.05 0.35 19.25
N ALA A 91 11.40 1.46 19.91
CA ALA A 91 12.79 1.80 20.16
C ALA A 91 13.50 0.75 21.05
N GLU A 92 12.84 0.24 22.09
CA GLU A 92 13.39 -0.84 22.92
C GLU A 92 13.52 -2.15 22.13
N LYS A 93 12.58 -2.46 21.23
CA LYS A 93 12.69 -3.62 20.33
C LYS A 93 13.92 -3.52 19.43
N VAL A 94 14.17 -2.36 18.83
CA VAL A 94 15.37 -2.12 18.00
C VAL A 94 16.65 -2.28 18.82
N LEU A 95 16.68 -1.78 20.06
CA LEU A 95 17.84 -1.97 20.95
C LEU A 95 18.10 -3.45 21.27
N GLN A 96 17.05 -4.26 21.40
CA GLN A 96 17.16 -5.71 21.58
C GLN A 96 17.67 -6.42 20.32
N GLU A 97 17.17 -6.04 19.15
CA GLU A 97 17.60 -6.59 17.85
C GLU A 97 19.08 -6.29 17.55
N LEU A 98 19.55 -5.10 17.94
CA LEU A 98 20.96 -4.73 17.82
C LEU A 98 21.86 -5.51 18.79
N ARG A 99 21.28 -6.25 19.75
CA ARG A 99 21.96 -7.07 20.77
C ARG A 99 23.08 -6.29 21.48
N LEU A 100 22.94 -4.97 21.58
CA LEU A 100 23.91 -4.12 22.26
C LEU A 100 23.77 -4.34 23.76
N GLY A 101 24.80 -4.92 24.38
CA GLY A 101 24.87 -4.97 25.84
C GLY A 101 24.80 -3.55 26.41
N LYS A 102 24.20 -3.38 27.59
CA LYS A 102 24.07 -2.06 28.25
C LYS A 102 25.41 -1.35 28.47
N GLN A 103 26.51 -2.10 28.47
CA GLN A 103 27.89 -1.63 28.62
C GLN A 103 28.62 -1.39 27.29
N ALA A 104 28.01 -1.71 26.14
CA ALA A 104 28.60 -1.46 24.83
C ALA A 104 28.74 0.06 24.62
N SER A 105 29.88 0.49 24.09
CA SER A 105 30.18 1.91 23.82
C SER A 105 29.08 2.57 22.97
N ASN A 106 28.56 1.83 22.00
CA ASN A 106 27.57 2.29 21.04
C ASN A 106 26.13 2.27 21.58
N TYR A 107 25.84 1.56 22.68
CA TYR A 107 24.48 1.45 23.24
C TYR A 107 23.92 2.84 23.63
N LYS A 108 24.74 3.64 24.32
CA LYS A 108 24.34 4.99 24.74
C LYS A 108 24.10 5.92 23.56
N LEU A 109 24.92 5.79 22.52
CA LEU A 109 24.81 6.58 21.29
C LEU A 109 23.50 6.26 20.55
N VAL A 110 23.23 4.97 20.33
CA VAL A 110 22.02 4.50 19.65
C VAL A 110 20.76 4.85 20.44
N LYS A 111 20.80 4.69 21.77
CA LYS A 111 19.68 5.09 22.63
C LYS A 111 19.39 6.59 22.54
N LYS A 112 20.44 7.42 22.49
CA LYS A 112 20.30 8.88 22.32
C LYS A 112 19.73 9.24 20.95
N SER A 113 20.19 8.60 19.87
CA SER A 113 19.68 8.86 18.54
C SER A 113 18.22 8.43 18.37
N LEU A 114 17.81 7.29 18.94
CA LEU A 114 16.42 6.83 18.93
C LEU A 114 15.49 7.79 19.69
N LYS A 115 15.91 8.26 20.88
CA LYS A 115 15.15 9.29 21.61
C LYS A 115 15.00 10.58 20.79
N ARG A 116 16.08 11.04 20.16
CA ARG A 116 16.04 12.23 19.31
C ARG A 116 15.11 12.07 18.12
N LEU A 117 15.06 10.87 17.52
CA LEU A 117 14.15 10.56 16.44
C LEU A 117 12.68 10.61 16.89
N ILE A 118 12.36 10.06 18.07
CA ILE A 118 11.02 10.16 18.66
C ILE A 118 10.63 11.62 18.89
N GLU A 119 11.52 12.43 19.47
CA GLU A 119 11.29 13.87 19.65
C GLU A 119 10.99 14.58 18.32
N LEU A 120 11.77 14.30 17.28
CA LEU A 120 11.56 14.93 15.97
C LEU A 120 10.22 14.53 15.34
N ILE A 121 9.79 13.28 15.52
CA ILE A 121 8.49 12.80 15.03
C ILE A 121 7.34 13.52 15.77
N LEU A 122 7.50 13.78 17.07
CA LEU A 122 6.48 14.44 17.90
C LEU A 122 6.46 15.96 17.74
N VAL A 123 7.62 16.59 17.55
CA VAL A 123 7.78 18.04 17.42
C VAL A 123 7.58 18.52 15.98
N SER A 124 7.75 17.67 14.96
CA SER A 124 7.54 18.07 13.57
C SER A 124 6.10 18.57 13.39
N PRO A 125 5.89 19.86 13.04
CA PRO A 125 4.57 20.33 12.68
C PRO A 125 4.12 19.57 11.43
N LYS A 126 2.85 19.18 11.43
CA LYS A 126 2.19 18.51 10.30
C LYS A 126 2.17 19.40 9.07
#